data_AF-A0A091HMM9-F1
#
_entry.id   AF-A0A091HMM9-F1
#
_cell.length_a   1.000
_cell.length_b   1.000
_cell.length_c   1.000
_cell.angle_alpha   90.00
_cell.angle_beta   90.00
_cell.angle_gamma   90.00
#
_symmetry.space_group_name_H-M   'P 1'
#
loop_
_entity.id
_entity.type
_entity.pdbx_description
1 polymer ?
#
loop_
_entity_poly.entity_id
_entity_poly.type
_entity_poly.pdbx_seq_one_letter_code
_entity_poly.pdbx_strand_id
1 'polypeptide(L)'
;ALVSGFSCPRTGGDARAVYCCGFQDVKYCCDDPHSFFPYEHSYMWWLSVGALVGLSIAAVVLFAFIITVCVLCYLFISTKPRSKLDTGLSLQ
;
A
#
# COMPACT_ATOMS: atom_id res chain seq x y z
N ALA A 1 -5.20 -23.15 -6.81
CA ALA A 1 -5.37 -24.53 -7.32
C ALA A 1 -4.24 -24.80 -8.31
N LEU A 2 -3.54 -25.93 -8.20
CA LEU A 2 -2.39 -26.19 -9.06
C LEU A 2 -2.88 -26.43 -10.51
N VAL A 3 -2.49 -25.55 -11.45
CA VAL A 3 -2.79 -25.74 -12.87
C VAL A 3 -2.07 -27.00 -13.37
N SER A 4 -2.80 -27.91 -14.01
CA SER A 4 -2.23 -29.11 -14.64
C SER A 4 -1.10 -28.74 -15.60
N GLY A 5 -0.02 -29.52 -15.58
CA GLY A 5 1.10 -29.35 -16.51
C GLY A 5 0.66 -29.50 -17.96
N PHE A 6 1.24 -28.71 -18.84
CA PHE A 6 1.06 -28.82 -20.28
C PHE A 6 2.34 -28.45 -21.02
N SER A 7 2.41 -28.83 -22.30
CA SER A 7 3.51 -28.50 -23.19
C SER A 7 3.12 -27.37 -24.15
N CYS A 8 4.10 -26.53 -24.47
CA CYS A 8 4.00 -25.51 -25.50
C CYS A 8 4.78 -25.95 -26.76
N PRO A 9 4.31 -25.59 -27.98
CA PRO A 9 3.07 -24.87 -28.28
C PRO A 9 1.83 -25.76 -28.12
N ARG A 10 0.66 -25.14 -27.91
CA ARG A 10 -0.61 -25.89 -27.82
C ARG A 10 -0.98 -26.45 -29.20
N THR A 11 -1.63 -27.61 -29.23
CA THR A 11 -2.23 -28.14 -30.46
C THR A 11 -3.26 -27.15 -31.02
N GLY A 12 -3.02 -26.65 -32.24
CA GLY A 12 -3.85 -25.61 -32.88
C GLY A 12 -3.58 -24.16 -32.39
N GLY A 13 -2.56 -23.96 -31.55
CA GLY A 13 -2.09 -22.63 -31.12
C GLY A 13 -0.99 -22.07 -32.03
N ASP A 14 -0.47 -20.90 -31.66
CA ASP A 14 0.65 -20.29 -32.37
C ASP A 14 1.92 -21.17 -32.28
N ALA A 15 2.55 -21.46 -33.42
CA ALA A 15 3.76 -22.26 -33.49
C ALA A 15 4.98 -21.57 -32.86
N ARG A 16 4.94 -20.24 -32.71
CA ARG A 16 6.01 -19.46 -32.07
C ARG A 16 5.92 -19.47 -30.55
N ALA A 17 4.75 -19.83 -30.00
CA ALA A 17 4.48 -19.79 -28.58
C ALA A 17 5.10 -20.99 -27.86
N VAL A 18 6.42 -21.06 -27.88
CA VAL A 18 7.22 -22.18 -27.37
C VAL A 18 7.59 -22.03 -25.90
N TYR A 19 7.37 -20.85 -25.29
CA TYR A 19 7.68 -20.58 -23.90
C TYR A 19 6.44 -20.67 -23.00
N CYS A 20 6.66 -21.09 -21.74
CA CYS A 20 5.64 -21.09 -20.71
C CYS A 20 5.69 -19.76 -19.95
N CYS A 21 4.57 -19.04 -19.90
CA CYS A 21 4.47 -17.67 -19.43
C CYS A 21 3.34 -17.55 -18.39
N GLY A 22 3.30 -16.43 -17.67
CA GLY A 22 2.31 -16.15 -16.64
C GLY A 22 2.78 -16.53 -15.24
N PHE A 23 1.84 -16.95 -14.40
CA PHE A 23 2.03 -17.22 -12.98
C PHE A 23 1.91 -18.71 -12.68
N GLN A 24 2.34 -19.14 -11.48
CA GLN A 24 2.28 -20.54 -11.09
C GLN A 24 0.84 -21.11 -11.13
N ASP A 25 -0.16 -20.29 -10.83
CA ASP A 25 -1.59 -20.56 -10.83
C ASP A 25 -2.31 -20.16 -12.13
N VAL A 26 -1.64 -19.50 -13.08
CA VAL A 26 -2.18 -19.12 -14.40
C VAL A 26 -1.07 -19.19 -15.46
N LYS A 27 -0.92 -20.37 -16.08
CA LYS A 27 0.11 -20.63 -17.10
C LYS A 27 -0.47 -20.54 -18.52
N TYR A 28 0.23 -19.90 -19.45
CA TYR A 28 -0.12 -19.85 -20.88
C TYR A 28 1.13 -19.94 -21.77
N CYS A 29 0.96 -20.27 -23.06
CA CYS A 29 2.07 -20.29 -24.01
C CYS A 29 2.30 -18.89 -24.61
N CYS A 30 3.55 -18.46 -24.73
CA CYS A 30 3.92 -17.20 -25.41
C CYS A 30 5.29 -17.28 -26.10
N ASP A 31 5.62 -16.25 -26.90
CA ASP A 31 6.86 -16.18 -27.71
C ASP A 31 8.04 -15.56 -26.95
N ASP A 32 7.81 -15.06 -25.72
CA ASP A 32 8.79 -14.33 -24.93
C ASP A 32 9.29 -15.15 -23.72
N PRO A 33 10.60 -15.40 -23.60
CA PRO A 33 11.15 -16.23 -22.53
C PRO A 33 11.18 -15.56 -21.15
N HIS A 34 10.91 -14.24 -21.05
CA HIS A 34 11.06 -13.48 -19.80
C HIS A 34 9.72 -13.23 -19.08
N SER A 35 8.62 -13.71 -19.65
CA SER A 35 7.27 -13.48 -19.12
C SER A 35 6.78 -14.54 -18.11
N PHE A 36 7.70 -15.31 -17.51
CA PHE A 36 7.37 -16.28 -16.47
C PHE A 36 7.64 -15.71 -15.07
N PHE A 37 6.62 -15.66 -14.23
CA PHE A 37 6.70 -15.20 -12.85
C PHE A 37 6.47 -16.39 -11.91
N PRO A 38 7.47 -16.84 -11.15
CA PRO A 38 7.39 -18.04 -10.31
C PRO A 38 6.56 -17.85 -9.01
N TYR A 39 5.63 -16.91 -9.00
CA TYR A 39 4.77 -16.59 -7.85
C TYR A 39 3.31 -16.87 -8.20
N GLU A 40 2.50 -17.18 -7.19
CA GLU A 40 1.05 -17.27 -7.35
C GLU A 40 0.51 -15.85 -7.58
N HIS A 41 -0.29 -15.66 -8.64
CA HIS A 41 -0.98 -14.41 -8.94
C HIS A 41 -1.85 -13.97 -7.77
N SER A 42 -2.47 -14.96 -7.11
CA SER A 42 -3.24 -14.78 -5.88
C SER A 42 -2.42 -14.15 -4.75
N TYR A 43 -1.13 -14.50 -4.63
CA TYR A 43 -0.24 -13.95 -3.60
C TYR A 43 0.15 -12.51 -3.87
N MET A 44 0.37 -12.13 -5.14
CA MET A 44 0.64 -10.75 -5.52
C MET A 44 -0.57 -9.83 -5.28
N TRP A 45 -1.77 -10.32 -5.58
CA TRP A 45 -3.00 -9.58 -5.28
C TRP A 45 -3.17 -9.36 -3.77
N TRP A 46 -2.92 -10.40 -2.96
CA TRP A 46 -3.02 -10.31 -1.50
C TRP A 46 -2.00 -9.35 -0.88
N LEU A 47 -0.77 -9.33 -1.41
CA LEU A 47 0.27 -8.37 -1.03
C LEU A 47 -0.15 -6.92 -1.30
N SER A 48 -0.77 -6.67 -2.46
CA SER A 48 -1.27 -5.34 -2.81
C SER A 48 -2.39 -4.88 -1.88
N VAL A 49 -3.36 -5.77 -1.58
CA VAL A 49 -4.45 -5.49 -0.64
C VAL A 49 -3.91 -5.23 0.77
N GLY A 50 -2.98 -6.05 1.25
CA GLY A 50 -2.35 -5.86 2.56
C GLY A 50 -1.62 -4.53 2.68
N ALA A 51 -0.87 -4.13 1.64
CA ALA A 51 -0.18 -2.84 1.60
C ALA A 51 -1.17 -1.65 1.62
N LEU A 52 -2.23 -1.71 0.83
CA LEU A 52 -3.28 -0.67 0.80
C LEU A 52 -3.93 -0.50 2.18
N VAL A 53 -4.31 -1.61 2.83
CA VAL A 53 -4.91 -1.58 4.17
C VAL A 53 -3.91 -1.02 5.18
N GLY A 54 -2.67 -1.51 5.20
CA GLY A 54 -1.63 -1.06 6.13
C GLY A 54 -1.32 0.44 6.01
N LEU A 55 -1.12 0.92 4.78
CA LEU A 55 -0.85 2.34 4.53
C LEU A 55 -2.05 3.22 4.89
N SER A 56 -3.28 2.76 4.64
CA SER A 56 -4.49 3.51 5.01
C SER A 56 -4.61 3.69 6.52
N ILE A 57 -4.36 2.63 7.30
CA ILE A 57 -4.41 2.67 8.76
C ILE A 57 -3.31 3.60 9.28
N ALA A 58 -2.08 3.47 8.77
CA ALA A 58 -0.98 4.34 9.15
C ALA A 58 -1.31 5.82 8.88
N ALA A 59 -1.89 6.12 7.71
CA ALA A 59 -2.31 7.47 7.35
C ALA A 59 -3.39 8.03 8.31
N VAL A 60 -4.41 7.24 8.63
CA VAL A 60 -5.48 7.65 9.57
C VAL A 60 -4.94 7.90 10.97
N VAL A 61 -4.06 7.02 11.47
CA VAL A 61 -3.44 7.18 12.80
C VAL A 61 -2.57 8.44 12.86
N LEU A 62 -1.74 8.67 11.83
CA LEU A 62 -0.93 9.89 11.75
C LEU A 62 -1.81 11.15 11.67
N PHE A 63 -2.87 11.11 10.87
CA PHE A 63 -3.80 12.23 10.76
C PHE A 63 -4.48 12.54 12.10
N ALA A 64 -4.97 11.53 12.82
CA ALA A 64 -5.56 11.69 14.14
C ALA A 64 -4.58 12.30 15.15
N PHE A 65 -3.30 11.88 15.12
CA PHE A 65 -2.26 12.45 15.97
C PHE A 65 -2.03 13.93 15.66
N ILE A 66 -1.89 14.29 14.37
CA ILE A 66 -1.72 15.68 13.94
C ILE A 66 -2.90 16.55 14.39
N ILE A 67 -4.13 16.10 14.15
CA ILE A 67 -5.34 16.82 14.56
C ILE A 67 -5.34 17.04 16.08
N THR A 68 -5.00 16.01 16.86
CA THR A 68 -4.93 16.12 18.32
C THR A 68 -3.92 17.20 18.75
N VAL A 69 -2.72 17.21 18.16
CA VAL A 69 -1.71 18.23 18.45
C VAL A 69 -2.19 19.62 18.03
N CYS A 70 -2.79 19.76 16.84
CA CYS A 70 -3.34 21.03 16.36
C CYS A 70 -4.42 21.58 17.30
N VAL A 71 -5.35 20.73 17.76
CA VAL A 71 -6.39 21.11 18.70
C VAL A 71 -5.79 21.52 20.04
N LEU A 72 -4.82 20.77 20.57
CA LEU A 72 -4.13 21.12 21.80
C LEU A 72 -3.40 22.46 21.69
N CYS A 73 -2.69 22.71 20.59
CA CYS A 73 -2.04 23.99 20.34
C CYS A 73 -3.06 25.14 20.21
N TYR A 74 -4.15 24.91 19.49
CA TYR A 74 -5.22 25.90 19.32
C TYR A 74 -5.89 26.25 20.66
N LEU A 75 -6.23 25.22 21.44
CA LEU A 75 -6.80 25.40 22.77
C LEU A 75 -5.79 26.11 23.65
N PHE A 76 -4.52 25.70 23.68
CA PHE A 76 -3.51 26.38 24.50
C PHE A 76 -3.34 27.87 24.15
N ILE A 77 -3.42 28.23 22.87
CA ILE A 77 -3.38 29.63 22.43
C ILE A 77 -4.66 30.37 22.85
N SER A 78 -5.82 29.73 22.69
CA SER A 78 -7.14 30.35 22.94
C SER A 78 -7.53 30.40 24.43
N THR A 79 -7.07 29.42 25.21
CA THR A 79 -7.29 29.31 26.66
C THR A 79 -6.13 29.91 27.45
N LYS A 80 -5.02 30.32 26.80
CA LYS A 80 -4.10 31.24 27.45
C LYS A 80 -4.87 32.53 27.70
N PRO A 81 -5.07 32.95 28.96
CA PRO A 81 -5.69 34.23 29.23
C PRO A 81 -4.78 35.28 28.61
N ARG A 82 -5.31 36.08 27.68
CA ARG A 82 -4.71 37.33 27.18
C ARG A 82 -4.50 38.38 28.28
N SER A 83 -4.48 37.95 29.56
CA SER A 83 -4.66 38.74 30.78
C SER A 83 -3.55 38.51 31.82
N LYS A 84 -2.50 37.73 31.49
CA LYS A 84 -1.36 37.48 32.41
C LYS A 84 0.00 37.81 31.81
N LEU A 85 0.03 38.66 30.78
CA LEU A 85 1.28 39.23 30.26
C LEU A 85 1.40 40.75 30.43
N ASP A 86 0.42 41.42 31.05
CA ASP A 86 0.52 42.84 31.40
C ASP A 86 -0.09 43.11 32.77
N THR A 87 0.75 43.18 33.79
CA THR A 87 0.71 44.27 34.79
C THR A 87 2.06 44.23 35.50
N GLY A 88 2.81 45.32 35.35
CA GLY A 88 4.16 45.48 35.86
C GLY A 88 4.27 45.13 37.33
N LEU A 89 5.37 44.46 37.64
CA LEU A 89 5.84 44.27 39.01
C LEU A 89 6.18 45.66 39.58
N SER A 90 5.21 46.32 40.19
CA SER A 90 5.45 47.53 40.98
C SER A 90 6.10 47.10 42.30
N LEU A 91 7.43 47.15 42.34
CA LEU A 91 8.21 47.13 43.57
C LEU A 91 8.02 48.48 44.26
N GLN A 92 7.15 48.50 45.27
CA GLN A 92 7.13 49.54 46.31
C GLN A 92 7.65 48.95 47.61
#